data_AF-A0A925CD54-F1
#
_entry.id   AF-A0A925CD54-F1
#
_cell.length_a   1.000
_cell.length_b   1.000
_cell.length_c   1.000
_cell.angle_alpha   90.00
_cell.angle_beta   90.00
_cell.angle_gamma   90.00
#
_symmetry.space_group_name_H-M   'P 1'
#
loop_
_entity.id
_entity.type
_entity.pdbx_description
1 polymer ?
#
loop_
_entity_poly.entity_id
_entity_poly.type
_entity_poly.pdbx_seq_one_letter_code
_entity_poly.pdbx_strand_id
1 'polypeptide(L)'
;MSGVAWYVTYKDGRIQRLIEAPKPKGPMSMAVFLHEIGHHAIGFDKYKPRCLEEYHAWAWAISTMEAGGLNVTDAVRARMYRSLWYAVEKAKRRGIRVIPPELTPYLERPPRCARRQAATAA
;
A
#
# COMPACT_ATOMS: atom_id res chain seq x y z
N MET A 1 -6.63 -8.92 -1.28
CA MET A 1 -6.43 -8.58 0.14
C MET A 1 -6.13 -7.09 0.23
N SER A 2 -7.01 -6.34 0.88
CA SER A 2 -6.85 -4.94 1.25
C SER A 2 -7.04 -4.83 2.76
N GLY A 3 -6.55 -3.77 3.38
CA GLY A 3 -6.94 -3.36 4.71
C GLY A 3 -7.53 -1.96 4.71
N VAL A 4 -7.81 -1.45 5.90
CA VAL A 4 -8.19 -0.05 6.14
C VAL A 4 -7.66 0.38 7.50
N ALA A 5 -7.22 1.63 7.59
CA ALA A 5 -6.82 2.29 8.82
C ALA A 5 -7.74 3.50 9.06
N TRP A 6 -8.15 3.73 10.32
CA TRP A 6 -9.01 4.86 10.69
C TRP A 6 -8.85 5.28 12.16
N TYR A 7 -9.42 6.44 12.49
CA TYR A 7 -9.51 6.92 13.87
C TYR A 7 -10.96 7.00 14.33
N VAL A 8 -11.17 6.77 15.62
CA VAL A 8 -12.40 7.11 16.33
C VAL A 8 -12.07 8.17 17.38
N THR A 9 -12.66 9.35 17.24
CA THR A 9 -12.56 10.42 18.22
C THR A 9 -13.80 10.41 19.10
N TYR A 10 -13.61 10.15 20.39
CA TYR A 10 -14.69 10.15 21.39
C TYR A 10 -15.00 11.57 21.86
N LYS A 11 -16.18 11.76 22.46
CA LYS A 11 -16.63 13.07 22.98
C LYS A 11 -15.69 13.66 24.03
N ASP A 12 -14.98 12.81 24.77
CA ASP A 12 -14.00 13.22 25.79
C ASP A 12 -12.61 13.53 25.22
N GLY A 13 -12.47 13.58 23.89
CA GLY A 13 -11.21 13.88 23.21
C GLY A 13 -10.26 12.69 23.07
N ARG A 14 -10.58 11.51 23.62
CA ARG A 14 -9.78 10.30 23.37
C ARG A 14 -9.83 9.93 21.88
N ILE A 15 -8.69 9.53 21.34
CA ILE A 15 -8.57 9.04 19.97
C ILE A 15 -8.15 7.58 20.01
N GLN A 16 -8.95 6.70 19.40
CA GLN A 16 -8.56 5.31 19.16
C GLN A 16 -8.10 5.14 17.72
N ARG A 17 -6.95 4.48 17.54
CA ARG A 17 -6.35 4.18 16.24
C ARG A 17 -6.63 2.73 15.91
N LEU A 18 -7.32 2.49 14.80
CA LEU A 18 -7.84 1.17 14.44
C LEU A 18 -7.39 0.80 13.04
N ILE A 19 -7.10 -0.49 12.88
CA ILE A 19 -6.81 -1.10 11.58
C ILE A 19 -7.66 -2.36 11.41
N GLU A 20 -8.03 -2.62 10.17
CA GLU A 20 -8.52 -3.92 9.71
C GLU A 20 -7.57 -4.40 8.63
N ALA A 21 -6.98 -5.57 8.83
CA ALA A 21 -6.02 -6.15 7.90
C ALA A 21 -6.02 -7.68 8.02
N PRO A 22 -5.54 -8.39 6.99
CA PRO A 22 -5.31 -9.83 7.10
C PRO A 22 -4.42 -10.16 8.28
N LYS A 23 -4.73 -11.23 9.02
CA LYS A 23 -3.84 -11.72 10.08
C LYS A 23 -2.44 -12.01 9.50
N PRO A 24 -1.36 -11.42 10.05
CA PRO A 24 -0.02 -11.56 9.48
C PRO A 24 0.51 -12.98 9.75
N LYS A 25 0.36 -13.85 8.75
CA LYS A 25 0.83 -15.25 8.77
C LYS A 25 2.02 -15.52 7.84
N GLY A 26 2.35 -14.57 6.97
CA GLY A 26 3.48 -14.67 6.05
C GLY A 26 3.83 -13.32 5.43
N PRO A 27 4.87 -13.24 4.58
CA PRO A 27 5.40 -11.97 4.08
C PRO A 27 4.36 -11.05 3.45
N MET A 28 3.43 -11.61 2.66
CA MET A 28 2.39 -10.83 2.00
C MET A 28 1.36 -10.24 2.97
N SER A 29 0.85 -11.05 3.92
CA SER A 29 -0.13 -10.57 4.90
C SER A 29 0.53 -9.61 5.89
N MET A 30 1.80 -9.83 6.22
CA MET A 30 2.60 -8.91 7.02
C MET A 30 2.78 -7.56 6.33
N ALA A 31 3.13 -7.55 5.04
CA ALA A 31 3.31 -6.31 4.28
C ALA A 31 2.02 -5.47 4.22
N VAL A 32 0.86 -6.12 4.00
CA VAL A 32 -0.44 -5.43 4.01
C VAL A 32 -0.78 -4.93 5.41
N PHE A 33 -0.57 -5.74 6.46
CA PHE A 33 -0.79 -5.33 7.84
C PHE A 33 0.05 -4.11 8.23
N LEU A 34 1.34 -4.12 7.88
CA LEU A 34 2.24 -2.99 8.14
C LEU A 34 1.91 -1.78 7.27
N HIS A 35 1.34 -1.94 6.08
CA HIS A 35 0.86 -0.82 5.28
C HIS A 35 -0.27 -0.06 6.00
N GLU A 36 -1.21 -0.76 6.62
CA GLU A 36 -2.28 -0.11 7.41
C GLU A 36 -1.72 0.60 8.65
N ILE A 37 -0.75 -0.01 9.34
CA ILE A 37 0.00 0.68 10.41
C ILE A 37 0.76 1.88 9.86
N GLY A 38 1.30 1.77 8.64
CA GLY A 38 2.01 2.83 7.94
C GLY A 38 1.17 4.10 7.80
N HIS A 39 -0.13 3.98 7.49
CA HIS A 39 -1.03 5.13 7.47
C HIS A 39 -1.12 5.84 8.82
N HIS A 40 -1.12 5.11 9.93
CA HIS A 40 -1.05 5.70 11.26
C HIS A 40 0.31 6.33 11.55
N ALA A 41 1.39 5.60 11.26
CA ALA A 41 2.75 5.99 11.60
C ALA A 41 3.17 7.27 10.87
N ILE A 42 2.79 7.40 9.60
CA ILE A 42 3.07 8.62 8.84
C ILE A 42 2.10 9.76 9.18
N GLY A 43 0.88 9.43 9.65
CA GLY A 43 -0.21 10.36 9.88
C GLY A 43 -1.09 10.54 8.64
N PHE A 44 -2.41 10.49 8.83
CA PHE A 44 -3.38 10.70 7.75
C PHE A 44 -3.39 12.14 7.27
N ASP A 45 -3.68 12.33 5.99
CA ASP A 45 -3.76 13.62 5.29
C ASP A 45 -2.46 14.45 5.33
N LYS A 46 -1.37 13.87 5.83
CA LYS A 46 -0.04 14.50 5.87
C LYS A 46 0.55 14.65 4.47
N TYR A 47 0.39 13.65 3.63
CA TYR A 47 0.89 13.65 2.26
C TYR A 47 -0.24 13.81 1.28
N LYS A 48 -0.09 14.76 0.36
CA LYS A 48 -1.06 15.04 -0.70
C LYS A 48 -0.34 15.06 -2.04
N PRO A 49 -0.95 14.51 -3.10
CA PRO A 49 -2.28 13.88 -3.18
C PRO A 49 -2.35 12.49 -2.54
N ARG A 50 -3.56 11.89 -2.42
CA ARG A 50 -3.76 10.58 -1.77
C ARG A 50 -2.82 9.47 -2.27
N CYS A 51 -2.49 9.44 -3.57
CA CYS A 51 -1.54 8.46 -4.09
C CYS A 51 -0.11 8.61 -3.53
N LEU A 52 0.30 9.81 -3.11
CA LEU A 52 1.57 10.04 -2.42
C LEU A 52 1.52 9.51 -0.98
N GLU A 53 0.38 9.64 -0.30
CA GLU A 53 0.19 9.02 1.01
C GLU A 53 0.31 7.50 0.94
N GLU A 54 -0.31 6.87 -0.08
CA GLU A 54 -0.16 5.44 -0.33
C GLU A 54 1.32 5.05 -0.54
N TYR A 55 2.09 5.86 -1.28
CA TYR A 55 3.53 5.65 -1.45
C TYR A 55 4.27 5.65 -0.12
N HIS A 56 4.08 6.67 0.71
CA HIS A 56 4.76 6.76 2.00
C HIS A 56 4.34 5.65 2.97
N ALA A 57 3.06 5.26 2.97
CA ALA A 57 2.58 4.14 3.78
C ALA A 57 3.24 2.81 3.36
N TRP A 58 3.36 2.56 2.05
CA TRP A 58 4.09 1.39 1.55
C TRP A 58 5.59 1.45 1.83
N ALA A 59 6.24 2.59 1.62
CA ALA A 59 7.67 2.77 1.89
C ALA A 59 7.98 2.52 3.37
N TRP A 60 7.15 3.04 4.27
CA TRP A 60 7.25 2.78 5.71
C TRP A 60 7.10 1.29 6.02
N ALA A 61 6.12 0.61 5.42
CA ALA A 61 5.88 -0.81 5.66
C ALA A 61 7.07 -1.68 5.21
N ILE A 62 7.63 -1.43 4.01
CA ILE A 62 8.79 -2.16 3.50
C ILE A 62 10.02 -1.88 4.35
N SER A 63 10.28 -0.61 4.68
CA SER A 63 11.38 -0.23 5.57
C SER A 63 11.28 -0.89 6.94
N THR A 64 10.06 -0.99 7.50
CA THR A 64 9.80 -1.69 8.78
C THR A 64 10.04 -3.19 8.67
N MET A 65 9.65 -3.82 7.55
CA MET A 65 9.98 -5.22 7.31
C MET A 65 11.49 -5.44 7.23
N GLU A 66 12.20 -4.62 6.46
CA GLU A 66 13.65 -4.72 6.27
C GLU A 66 14.40 -4.48 7.59
N ALA A 67 14.04 -3.44 8.34
CA ALA A 67 14.62 -3.15 9.65
C ALA A 67 14.35 -4.25 10.70
N GLY A 68 13.19 -4.91 10.61
CA GLY A 68 12.82 -6.04 11.46
C GLY A 68 13.40 -7.38 11.02
N GLY A 69 14.23 -7.42 9.96
CA GLY A 69 14.76 -8.67 9.40
C GLY A 69 13.69 -9.59 8.80
N LEU A 70 12.52 -9.04 8.45
CA LEU A 70 11.43 -9.78 7.83
C LEU A 70 11.67 -9.93 6.34
N ASN A 71 11.35 -11.10 5.80
CA ASN A 71 11.55 -11.40 4.39
C ASN A 71 10.64 -10.54 3.48
N VAL A 72 11.23 -9.67 2.65
CA VAL A 72 10.54 -8.91 1.59
C VAL A 72 10.71 -9.62 0.26
N THR A 73 9.77 -10.51 -0.06
CA THR A 73 9.82 -11.31 -1.29
C THR A 73 9.49 -10.49 -2.54
N ASP A 74 9.88 -11.00 -3.72
CA ASP A 74 9.50 -10.39 -5.00
C ASP A 74 7.98 -10.27 -5.18
N ALA A 75 7.22 -11.21 -4.59
CA ALA A 75 5.76 -11.13 -4.59
C ALA A 75 5.26 -9.90 -3.81
N VAL A 76 5.89 -9.58 -2.67
CA VAL A 76 5.59 -8.37 -1.88
C VAL A 76 5.93 -7.11 -2.69
N ARG A 77 7.12 -7.05 -3.30
CA ARG A 77 7.53 -5.92 -4.15
C ARG A 77 6.57 -5.73 -5.33
N ALA A 78 6.19 -6.82 -6.00
CA ALA A 78 5.20 -6.80 -7.08
C ALA A 78 3.78 -6.44 -6.60
N ARG A 79 3.43 -6.69 -5.33
CA ARG A 79 2.16 -6.25 -4.74
C ARG A 79 2.17 -4.75 -4.48
N MET A 80 3.23 -4.23 -3.87
CA MET A 80 3.43 -2.80 -3.65
C MET A 80 3.34 -2.04 -4.96
N TYR A 81 4.10 -2.46 -5.98
CA TYR A 81 4.08 -1.84 -7.31
C TYR A 81 2.65 -1.81 -7.88
N ARG A 82 1.92 -2.93 -7.83
CA ARG A 82 0.53 -3.00 -8.28
C ARG A 82 -0.41 -2.05 -7.52
N SER A 83 -0.18 -1.89 -6.21
CA SER A 83 -0.97 -0.97 -5.39
C SER A 83 -0.73 0.48 -5.79
N LEU A 84 0.53 0.87 -5.96
CA LEU A 84 0.91 2.24 -6.31
C LEU A 84 0.51 2.60 -7.75
N TRP A 85 0.67 1.68 -8.69
CA TRP A 85 0.14 1.85 -10.04
C TRP A 85 -1.38 2.09 -10.02
N TYR A 86 -2.13 1.30 -9.25
CA TYR A 86 -3.57 1.50 -9.12
C TYR A 86 -3.93 2.84 -8.46
N ALA A 87 -3.18 3.27 -7.44
CA ALA A 87 -3.38 4.55 -6.78
C ALA A 87 -3.14 5.73 -7.75
N VAL A 88 -2.09 5.65 -8.58
CA VAL A 88 -1.79 6.62 -9.64
C VAL A 88 -2.91 6.64 -10.68
N GLU A 89 -3.33 5.49 -11.20
CA GLU A 89 -4.43 5.41 -12.18
C GLU A 89 -5.76 5.92 -11.60
N LYS A 90 -6.02 5.68 -10.31
CA LYS A 90 -7.17 6.25 -9.61
C LYS A 90 -7.05 7.78 -9.50
N ALA A 91 -5.87 8.33 -9.25
CA ALA A 91 -5.63 9.77 -9.22
C ALA A 91 -5.80 10.42 -10.61
N LYS A 92 -5.28 9.78 -11.67
CA LYS A 92 -5.48 10.20 -13.07
C LYS A 92 -6.96 10.28 -13.43
N ARG A 93 -7.74 9.22 -13.13
CA ARG A 93 -9.20 9.21 -13.34
C ARG A 93 -9.95 10.29 -12.55
N ARG A 94 -9.37 10.79 -11.46
CA ARG A 94 -9.90 11.90 -10.65
C ARG A 94 -9.39 13.28 -11.08
N GLY A 95 -8.63 13.36 -12.17
CA GLY A 95 -8.18 14.63 -12.75
C GLY A 95 -6.95 15.26 -12.10
N ILE A 96 -6.06 14.46 -11.49
CA ILE A 96 -4.76 14.98 -11.02
C ILE A 96 -3.99 15.64 -12.17
N ARG A 97 -3.48 16.86 -11.96
CA ARG A 97 -2.74 17.61 -12.99
C ARG A 97 -1.25 17.26 -13.03
N VAL A 98 -0.65 17.06 -11.85
CA VAL A 98 0.78 16.80 -11.68
C VAL A 98 0.95 15.55 -10.83
N ILE A 99 1.66 14.57 -11.35
CA ILE A 99 1.98 13.34 -10.63
C ILE A 99 3.26 13.58 -9.82
N PRO A 100 3.26 13.30 -8.50
CA PRO A 100 4.46 13.37 -7.67
C PRO A 100 5.63 12.59 -8.26
N PRO A 101 6.87 13.12 -8.28
CA PRO A 101 8.04 12.47 -8.88
C PRO A 101 8.32 11.06 -8.32
N GLU A 102 8.05 10.82 -7.05
CA GLU A 102 8.19 9.52 -6.37
C GLU A 102 7.31 8.44 -7.01
N LEU A 103 6.22 8.84 -7.68
CA LEU A 103 5.28 7.95 -8.33
C LEU A 103 5.60 7.67 -9.79
N THR A 104 6.64 8.32 -10.35
CA THR A 104 7.10 8.11 -11.74
C THR A 104 7.35 6.63 -12.06
N PRO A 105 7.97 5.82 -11.17
CA PRO A 105 8.19 4.40 -11.44
C PRO A 105 6.91 3.57 -11.55
N TYR A 106 5.76 4.09 -11.11
CA TYR A 106 4.47 3.38 -11.08
C TYR A 106 3.47 3.90 -12.11
N LEU A 107 3.92 4.68 -13.09
CA LEU A 107 3.06 5.18 -14.18
C LEU A 107 2.60 4.05 -15.11
N GLU A 108 3.45 3.04 -15.30
CA GLU A 108 3.19 1.92 -16.20
C GLU A 108 2.52 0.75 -15.50
N ARG A 109 1.60 0.11 -16.23
CA ARG A 109 0.90 -1.07 -15.72
C ARG A 109 1.91 -2.20 -15.51
N PRO A 110 1.96 -2.79 -14.31
CA PRO A 110 2.84 -3.94 -14.08
C PRO A 110 2.41 -5.12 -14.95
N PRO A 111 3.37 -5.93 -15.44
CA PRO A 111 3.06 -7.12 -16.20
C PRO A 111 2.15 -8.05 -15.39
N ARG A 112 1.20 -8.70 -16.07
CA ARG A 112 0.40 -9.73 -15.42
C ARG A 112 1.35 -10.85 -15.00
N CYS A 113 1.38 -11.16 -13.69
CA CYS A 113 2.10 -12.33 -13.20
C CYS A 113 1.67 -13.55 -14.04
N ALA A 114 2.60 -14.16 -14.76
CA ALA A 114 2.36 -15.16 -15.81
C ALA A 114 1.92 -16.54 -15.29
N ARG A 115 1.01 -16.57 -14.31
CA ARG A 115 0.53 -17.83 -13.69
C ARG A 115 -0.81 -18.32 -14.26
N ARG A 116 -1.24 -17.80 -15.42
CA ARG A 116 -2.57 -18.10 -15.99
C ARG A 116 -2.61 -18.18 -17.52
N GLN A 117 -1.49 -18.50 -18.17
CA GLN A 117 -1.45 -18.83 -19.62
C GLN A 117 -1.18 -20.32 -19.89
N ALA A 118 -0.78 -21.10 -18.89
CA ALA A 118 -0.51 -22.54 -19.04
C ALA A 118 -1.76 -23.44 -18.86
N ALA A 119 -2.96 -22.88 -18.64
CA ALA A 119 -4.18 -23.64 -18.34
C ALA A 119 -5.25 -23.59 -19.46
N THR A 120 -4.91 -23.03 -20.63
CA THR A 120 -5.82 -22.95 -21.79
C THR A 120 -5.21 -23.55 -23.06
N ALA A 121 -4.13 -24.32 -22.94
CA ALA A 121 -3.43 -24.97 -24.05
C ALA A 121 -3.24 -26.48 -23.80
N ALA A 122 -4.23 -27.13 -23.20
CA ALA A 122 -4.31 -28.59 -23.07
C ALA A 122 -5.70 -29.06 -23.49
#